data_AF-A0A109LCP9-F1
#
_entry.id   AF-A0A109LCP9-F1
#
_cell.length_a   1.000
_cell.length_b   1.000
_cell.length_c   1.000
_cell.angle_alpha   90.00
_cell.angle_beta   90.00
_cell.angle_gamma   90.00
#
_symmetry.space_group_name_H-M   'P 1'
#
loop_
_entity.id
_entity.type
_entity.pdbx_description
1 polymer ?
#
loop_
_entity_poly.entity_id
_entity_poly.type
_entity_poly.pdbx_seq_one_letter_code
_entity_poly.pdbx_strand_id
1 'polypeptide(L)'
;MDDTSGKEPLRHEVSDLNVDLLHAIMELVSDGIWDWNANTGFVYRNPGWYEMLGYSHHSLENSVFTWENVIHPEDYPRVMTVFDDYISLRAAHYRAEYRCRKKDGTYLWIEDRGYVIARNPDGSVARMVGAHRDIHTRKCSIEQLQKRNQSLEALVAERTLELSRVNQQLQLQLDENRSLAERDALTRIANRYRLEKVLLEECDRAERFRLPLALVAMDVDDFKPINDLYGHGVGDQTLIRVVEHLEACVRKSDLLARWGGDEFMVVLPKSSLDEAKELAERIRHKIKEAAPVGALNVTLSLGVVERRMGESPAALMARADQALYRSKAAGKDGVSE
;
A
#
# COMPACT_ATOMS: atom_id res chain seq x y z
N MET A 1 -23.86 -67.34 26.57
CA MET A 1 -23.23 -68.15 25.50
C MET A 1 -22.58 -67.13 24.61
N ASP A 2 -21.37 -66.73 25.01
CA ASP A 2 -20.10 -67.20 24.41
C ASP A 2 -19.99 -66.65 22.98
N ASP A 3 -18.95 -65.93 22.61
CA ASP A 3 -17.56 -66.28 22.86
C ASP A 3 -16.64 -65.06 22.70
N THR A 4 -15.59 -65.10 23.51
CA THR A 4 -14.42 -64.24 23.58
C THR A 4 -13.56 -64.23 22.31
N SER A 5 -12.95 -63.09 22.00
CA SER A 5 -11.58 -63.02 21.46
C SER A 5 -11.14 -61.55 21.41
N GLY A 6 -10.58 -61.08 22.53
CA GLY A 6 -9.87 -59.81 22.60
C GLY A 6 -8.71 -59.80 21.61
N LYS A 7 -8.68 -58.80 20.73
CA LYS A 7 -7.45 -58.43 20.01
C LYS A 7 -6.54 -57.72 21.02
N GLU A 8 -5.60 -58.47 21.59
CA GLU A 8 -4.44 -57.87 22.23
C GLU A 8 -3.72 -56.95 21.22
N PRO A 9 -3.38 -55.71 21.60
CA PRO A 9 -2.47 -54.93 20.78
C PRO A 9 -1.09 -55.60 20.84
N LEU A 10 -0.54 -55.90 19.67
CA LEU A 10 0.86 -56.29 19.47
C LEU A 10 1.77 -55.22 20.10
N ARG A 11 2.07 -55.37 21.39
CA ARG A 11 3.26 -54.77 22.01
C ARG A 11 4.44 -55.56 21.49
N HIS A 12 4.96 -55.17 20.33
CA HIS A 12 6.33 -55.53 19.98
C HIS A 12 7.24 -54.90 21.03
N GLU A 13 7.76 -55.74 21.93
CA GLU A 13 8.83 -55.34 22.83
C GLU A 13 10.02 -54.86 22.00
N VAL A 14 10.50 -53.66 22.32
CA VAL A 14 11.70 -53.02 21.73
C VAL A 14 12.98 -53.69 22.28
N SER A 15 12.90 -54.95 22.74
CA SER A 15 13.99 -55.68 23.39
C SER A 15 14.94 -56.38 22.41
N ASP A 16 14.53 -56.59 21.16
CA ASP A 16 15.32 -57.26 20.13
C ASP A 16 15.68 -56.34 18.94
N LEU A 17 16.02 -55.07 19.20
CA LEU A 17 16.76 -54.32 18.18
C LEU A 17 18.15 -54.94 18.04
N ASN A 18 18.31 -55.77 17.00
CA ASN A 18 19.60 -56.32 16.61
C ASN A 18 20.61 -55.16 16.48
N VAL A 19 21.80 -55.33 17.04
CA VAL A 19 22.87 -54.32 17.04
C VAL A 19 23.14 -53.82 15.62
N ASP A 20 22.98 -54.69 14.62
CA ASP A 20 23.13 -54.37 13.19
C ASP A 20 22.04 -53.40 12.67
N LEU A 21 20.81 -53.51 13.15
CA LEU A 21 19.71 -52.63 12.76
C LEU A 21 19.86 -51.23 13.38
N LEU A 22 20.31 -51.16 14.65
CA LEU A 22 20.64 -49.88 15.30
C LEU A 22 21.79 -49.17 14.59
N HIS A 23 22.86 -49.91 14.25
CA HIS A 23 23.97 -49.34 13.47
C HIS A 23 23.51 -48.88 12.09
N ALA A 24 22.70 -49.68 11.37
CA ALA A 24 22.19 -49.30 10.05
C ALA A 24 21.31 -48.04 10.10
N ILE A 25 20.41 -47.93 11.08
CA ILE A 25 19.56 -46.74 11.26
C ILE A 25 20.42 -45.51 11.61
N MET A 26 21.44 -45.67 12.46
CA MET A 26 22.34 -44.56 12.80
C MET A 26 23.18 -44.11 11.59
N GLU A 27 23.66 -45.03 10.75
CA GLU A 27 24.40 -44.74 9.51
C GLU A 27 23.52 -44.11 8.43
N LEU A 28 22.23 -44.48 8.34
CA LEU A 28 21.30 -43.92 7.35
C LEU A 28 20.87 -42.47 7.66
N VAL A 29 20.92 -42.06 8.93
CA VAL A 29 20.31 -40.80 9.41
C VAL A 29 21.33 -39.74 9.85
N SER A 30 22.60 -40.13 9.96
CA SER A 30 23.67 -39.30 10.54
C SER A 30 24.93 -39.33 9.69
N ASP A 31 25.54 -38.16 9.50
CA ASP A 31 26.77 -38.02 8.72
C ASP A 31 28.00 -38.45 9.54
N GLY A 32 27.94 -38.32 10.86
CA GLY A 32 28.96 -38.82 11.79
C GLY A 32 28.33 -39.46 13.02
N ILE A 33 28.97 -40.49 13.58
CA ILE A 33 28.56 -41.15 14.82
C ILE A 33 29.76 -41.17 15.75
N TRP A 34 29.51 -40.96 17.04
CA TRP A 34 30.53 -41.06 18.08
C TRP A 34 30.03 -41.85 19.29
N ASP A 35 30.93 -42.58 19.93
CA ASP A 35 30.70 -43.33 21.17
C ASP A 35 31.86 -43.10 22.13
N TRP A 36 31.57 -42.36 23.19
CA TRP A 36 32.53 -41.95 24.20
C TRP A 36 32.41 -42.82 25.44
N ASN A 37 33.51 -43.51 25.76
CA ASN A 37 33.73 -44.15 27.04
C ASN A 37 34.43 -43.16 27.97
N ALA A 38 33.69 -42.59 28.90
CA ALA A 38 34.19 -41.56 29.82
C ALA A 38 35.20 -42.11 30.84
N ASN A 39 35.14 -43.41 31.15
CA ASN A 39 36.05 -44.05 32.09
C ASN A 39 37.46 -44.25 31.50
N THR A 40 37.57 -44.41 30.18
CA THR A 40 38.86 -44.61 29.49
C THR A 40 39.31 -43.41 28.67
N GLY A 41 38.42 -42.44 28.43
CA GLY A 41 38.64 -41.33 27.50
C GLY A 41 38.57 -41.72 26.02
N PHE A 42 38.33 -43.00 25.71
CA PHE A 42 38.26 -43.50 24.34
C PHE A 42 36.98 -43.02 23.65
N VAL A 43 37.12 -42.51 22.43
CA VAL A 43 35.99 -42.12 21.56
C VAL A 43 36.07 -42.87 20.24
N TYR A 44 35.14 -43.80 20.01
CA TYR A 44 34.93 -44.35 18.68
C TYR A 44 34.24 -43.32 17.79
N ARG A 45 34.61 -43.27 16.51
CA ARG A 45 33.95 -42.46 15.48
C ARG A 45 33.80 -43.27 14.21
N ASN A 46 32.63 -43.21 13.57
CA ASN A 46 32.42 -43.90 12.29
C ASN A 46 33.20 -43.23 11.14
N PRO A 47 33.36 -43.92 10.00
CA PRO A 47 34.01 -43.36 8.81
C PRO A 47 33.40 -42.03 8.32
N GLY A 48 32.08 -41.90 8.37
CA GLY A 48 31.36 -40.69 7.92
C GLY A 48 31.82 -39.41 8.63
N TRP A 49 32.14 -39.47 9.93
CA TRP A 49 32.67 -38.31 10.66
C TRP A 49 34.00 -37.81 10.10
N TYR A 50 34.90 -38.72 9.72
CA TYR A 50 36.18 -38.38 9.11
C TYR A 50 35.98 -37.79 7.71
N GLU A 51 35.12 -38.42 6.91
CA GLU A 51 34.79 -37.97 5.54
C GLU A 51 34.18 -36.57 5.53
N MET A 52 33.21 -36.32 6.39
CA MET A 52 32.56 -35.01 6.58
C MET A 52 33.58 -33.90 6.85
N LEU A 53 34.61 -34.19 7.66
CA LEU A 53 35.67 -33.23 8.00
C LEU A 53 36.88 -33.26 7.05
N GLY A 54 36.89 -34.16 6.06
CA GLY A 54 37.96 -34.31 5.07
C GLY A 54 39.23 -34.99 5.60
N TYR A 55 39.14 -35.73 6.71
CA TYR A 55 40.23 -36.53 7.26
C TYR A 55 40.20 -37.96 6.69
N SER A 56 41.37 -38.61 6.65
CA SER A 56 41.41 -40.05 6.35
C SER A 56 40.86 -40.83 7.54
N HIS A 57 40.20 -41.96 7.29
CA HIS A 57 39.67 -42.80 8.36
C HIS A 57 40.77 -43.16 9.35
N HIS A 58 40.47 -43.08 10.65
CA HIS A 58 41.42 -43.36 11.74
C HIS A 58 42.70 -42.52 11.76
N SER A 59 42.75 -41.38 11.04
CA SER A 59 43.93 -40.49 11.04
C SER A 59 44.04 -39.56 12.26
N LEU A 60 43.00 -39.51 13.09
CA LEU A 60 42.96 -38.73 14.32
C LEU A 60 42.87 -39.65 15.53
N GLU A 61 43.37 -39.18 16.67
CA GLU A 61 43.35 -39.95 17.91
C GLU A 61 41.91 -40.20 18.38
N ASN A 62 41.62 -41.41 18.85
CA ASN A 62 40.32 -41.80 19.39
C ASN A 62 40.17 -41.31 20.84
N SER A 63 40.33 -40.01 21.02
CA SER A 63 40.25 -39.30 22.30
C SER A 63 39.17 -38.21 22.25
N VAL A 64 38.61 -37.87 23.41
CA VAL A 64 37.69 -36.73 23.56
C VAL A 64 38.38 -35.40 23.23
N PHE A 65 39.68 -35.27 23.51
CA PHE A 65 40.45 -34.07 23.19
C PHE A 65 40.54 -33.81 21.68
N THR A 66 40.46 -34.85 20.85
CA THR A 66 40.39 -34.69 19.38
C THR A 66 39.15 -33.89 18.98
N TRP A 67 38.02 -34.11 19.64
CA TRP A 67 36.81 -33.35 19.39
C TRP A 67 36.97 -31.89 19.84
N GLU A 68 37.50 -31.66 21.05
CA GLU A 68 37.78 -30.30 21.54
C GLU A 68 38.66 -29.49 20.58
N ASN A 69 39.69 -30.12 20.02
CA ASN A 69 40.67 -29.48 19.12
C ASN A 69 40.13 -29.17 17.71
N VAL A 70 38.99 -29.75 17.32
CA VAL A 70 38.34 -29.41 16.05
C VAL A 70 37.23 -28.38 16.20
N ILE A 71 36.75 -28.08 17.40
CA ILE A 71 35.76 -27.02 17.61
C ILE A 71 36.38 -25.65 17.31
N HIS A 72 35.63 -24.78 16.65
CA HIS A 72 36.04 -23.40 16.43
C HIS A 72 36.26 -22.67 17.76
N PRO A 73 37.36 -21.91 17.95
CA PRO A 73 37.68 -21.27 19.24
C PRO A 73 36.56 -20.42 19.83
N GLU A 74 35.83 -19.67 19.00
CA GLU A 74 34.67 -18.87 19.44
C GLU A 74 33.46 -19.71 19.88
N ASP A 75 33.30 -20.92 19.34
CA ASP A 75 32.16 -21.78 19.67
C ASP A 75 32.44 -22.64 20.90
N TYR A 76 33.72 -22.93 21.17
CA TYR A 76 34.16 -23.83 22.25
C TYR A 76 33.54 -23.53 23.61
N PRO A 77 33.58 -22.30 24.16
CA PRO A 77 33.03 -22.04 25.50
C PRO A 77 31.53 -22.35 25.59
N ARG A 78 30.78 -22.05 24.52
CA ARG A 78 29.34 -22.31 24.45
C ARG A 78 29.05 -23.80 24.34
N VAL A 79 29.82 -24.53 23.53
CA VAL A 79 29.67 -25.98 23.37
C VAL A 79 29.98 -26.70 24.68
N MET A 80 31.08 -26.34 25.34
CA MET A 80 31.44 -26.93 26.64
C MET A 80 30.37 -26.65 27.70
N THR A 81 29.81 -25.44 27.75
CA THR A 81 28.70 -25.12 28.67
C THR A 81 27.49 -26.05 28.45
N VAL A 82 27.07 -26.22 27.19
CA VAL A 82 25.93 -27.10 26.84
C VAL A 82 26.22 -28.56 27.18
N PHE A 83 27.46 -29.00 26.95
CA PHE A 83 27.91 -30.35 27.28
C PHE A 83 27.92 -30.58 28.80
N ASP A 84 28.54 -29.68 29.56
CA ASP A 84 28.65 -29.72 31.02
C ASP A 84 27.28 -29.69 31.70
N ASP A 85 26.37 -28.84 31.22
CA ASP A 85 25.00 -28.76 31.69
C ASP A 85 24.27 -30.10 31.51
N TYR A 86 24.48 -30.78 30.37
CA TYR A 86 23.85 -32.06 30.12
C TYR A 86 24.43 -33.20 30.97
N ILE A 87 25.76 -33.35 31.01
CA ILE A 87 26.39 -34.45 31.78
C ILE A 87 26.14 -34.32 33.28
N SER A 88 26.00 -33.07 33.77
CA SER A 88 25.67 -32.73 35.16
C SER A 88 24.17 -32.71 35.46
N LEU A 89 23.32 -33.17 34.52
CA LEU A 89 21.86 -33.25 34.67
C LEU A 89 21.16 -31.89 34.88
N ARG A 90 21.80 -30.78 34.50
CA ARG A 90 21.20 -29.43 34.47
C ARG A 90 20.37 -29.19 33.21
N ALA A 91 20.60 -29.97 32.15
CA ALA A 91 19.82 -29.97 30.91
C ALA A 91 19.28 -31.39 30.61
N ALA A 92 18.07 -31.47 30.06
CA ALA A 92 17.40 -32.75 29.75
C ALA A 92 17.94 -33.44 28.48
N HIS A 93 18.52 -32.68 27.54
CA HIS A 93 19.01 -33.18 26.25
C HIS A 93 20.30 -32.46 25.86
N TYR A 94 21.24 -33.18 25.24
CA TYR A 94 22.40 -32.58 24.59
C TYR A 94 22.12 -32.32 23.11
N ARG A 95 22.17 -31.05 22.74
CA ARG A 95 22.12 -30.60 21.35
C ARG A 95 22.94 -29.33 21.19
N ALA A 96 23.96 -29.37 20.34
CA ALA A 96 24.82 -28.22 20.08
C ALA A 96 25.02 -28.03 18.57
N GLU A 97 24.91 -26.79 18.10
CA GLU A 97 25.32 -26.42 16.74
C GLU A 97 26.61 -25.59 16.83
N TYR A 98 27.65 -26.01 16.12
CA TYR A 98 28.96 -25.37 16.16
C TYR A 98 29.79 -25.65 14.91
N ARG A 99 30.84 -24.85 14.72
CA ARG A 99 31.80 -24.99 13.63
C ARG A 99 32.89 -25.99 14.01
N CYS A 100 33.11 -26.98 13.14
CA CYS A 100 34.24 -27.90 13.19
C CYS A 100 35.27 -27.56 12.12
N ARG A 101 36.55 -27.57 12.48
CA ARG A 101 37.68 -27.34 11.58
C ARG A 101 37.95 -28.59 10.75
N LYS A 102 37.83 -28.44 9.43
CA LYS A 102 38.19 -29.44 8.44
C LYS A 102 39.71 -29.55 8.29
N LYS A 103 40.18 -30.62 7.65
CA LYS A 103 41.60 -30.85 7.35
C LYS A 103 42.25 -29.71 6.55
N ASP A 104 41.49 -29.08 5.67
CA ASP A 104 41.93 -27.94 4.85
C ASP A 104 42.00 -26.60 5.62
N GLY A 105 41.64 -26.59 6.92
CA GLY A 105 41.62 -25.40 7.77
C GLY A 105 40.33 -24.59 7.69
N THR A 106 39.41 -24.91 6.78
CA THR A 106 38.07 -24.29 6.72
C THR A 106 37.15 -24.87 7.80
N TYR A 107 35.98 -24.26 7.98
CA TYR A 107 35.02 -24.66 9.00
C TYR A 107 33.71 -25.18 8.40
N LEU A 108 33.24 -26.30 8.95
CA LEU A 108 31.94 -26.89 8.65
C LEU A 108 30.99 -26.67 9.83
N TRP A 109 29.75 -26.28 9.56
CA TRP A 109 28.74 -26.22 10.61
C TRP A 109 28.14 -27.61 10.80
N ILE A 110 28.18 -28.10 12.04
CA ILE A 110 27.57 -29.37 12.40
C ILE A 110 26.55 -29.16 13.51
N GLU A 111 25.53 -30.02 13.50
CA GLU A 111 24.66 -30.27 14.64
C GLU A 111 25.12 -31.54 15.32
N ASP A 112 25.32 -31.47 16.63
CA ASP A 112 25.70 -32.59 17.49
C ASP A 112 24.57 -32.90 18.45
N ARG A 113 24.17 -34.17 18.52
CA ARG A 113 23.17 -34.67 19.46
C ARG A 113 23.68 -35.93 20.11
N GLY A 114 23.44 -36.08 21.40
CA GLY A 114 23.93 -37.24 22.13
C GLY A 114 23.10 -37.57 23.36
N TYR A 115 23.29 -38.80 23.82
CA TYR A 115 22.61 -39.39 24.96
C TYR A 115 23.60 -40.11 25.86
N VAL A 116 23.52 -39.85 27.18
CA VAL A 116 24.18 -40.70 28.18
C VAL A 116 23.41 -42.02 28.27
N ILE A 117 24.08 -43.13 27.96
CA ILE A 117 23.48 -44.47 27.99
C ILE A 117 23.91 -45.29 29.20
N ALA A 118 24.96 -44.86 29.91
CA ALA A 118 25.38 -45.48 31.16
C ALA A 118 26.03 -44.44 32.09
N ARG A 119 25.77 -44.58 33.40
CA ARG A 119 26.42 -43.83 34.48
C ARG A 119 27.08 -44.79 35.47
N ASN A 120 28.17 -44.33 36.09
CA ASN A 120 28.82 -45.03 37.17
C ASN A 120 27.98 -44.92 38.46
N PRO A 121 28.24 -45.77 39.49
CA PRO A 121 27.52 -45.72 40.76
C PRO A 121 27.58 -44.37 41.50
N ASP A 122 28.63 -43.58 41.27
CA ASP A 122 28.79 -42.22 41.83
C ASP A 122 28.00 -41.14 41.07
N GLY A 123 27.27 -41.52 40.01
CA GLY A 123 26.49 -40.62 39.16
C GLY A 123 27.28 -40.00 38.01
N SER A 124 28.60 -40.19 37.93
CA SER A 124 29.42 -39.73 36.80
C SER A 124 29.04 -40.46 35.50
N VAL A 125 29.27 -39.83 34.35
CA VAL A 125 28.99 -40.44 33.04
C VAL A 125 29.97 -41.58 32.82
N ALA A 126 29.47 -42.75 32.40
CA ALA A 126 30.29 -43.90 32.04
C ALA A 126 30.39 -44.07 30.51
N ARG A 127 29.26 -43.87 29.80
CA ARG A 127 29.20 -43.96 28.35
C ARG A 127 28.16 -43.01 27.76
N MET A 128 28.53 -42.33 26.69
CA MET A 128 27.66 -41.42 25.94
C MET A 128 27.82 -41.70 24.45
N VAL A 129 26.71 -41.73 23.71
CA VAL A 129 26.71 -41.92 22.27
C VAL A 129 25.99 -40.77 21.59
N GLY A 130 26.38 -40.45 20.37
CA GLY A 130 25.74 -39.38 19.63
C GLY A 130 26.04 -39.40 18.16
N ALA A 131 25.47 -38.41 17.49
CA ALA A 131 25.50 -38.27 16.06
C ALA A 131 25.72 -36.81 15.66
N HIS A 132 26.53 -36.63 14.64
CA HIS A 132 26.74 -35.38 13.93
C HIS A 132 25.94 -35.36 12.64
N ARG A 133 25.38 -34.19 12.33
CA ARG A 133 24.76 -33.87 11.06
C ARG A 133 25.41 -32.64 10.46
N ASP A 134 25.78 -32.69 9.20
CA ASP A 134 26.22 -31.52 8.46
C ASP A 134 25.04 -30.57 8.23
N ILE A 135 25.16 -29.35 8.74
CA ILE A 135 24.16 -28.28 8.58
C ILE A 135 24.74 -27.06 7.85
N HIS A 136 25.91 -27.19 7.23
CA HIS A 136 26.65 -26.09 6.58
C HIS A 136 25.84 -25.45 5.46
N THR A 137 25.38 -26.24 4.49
CA THR A 137 24.56 -25.74 3.37
C THR A 137 23.30 -25.02 3.86
N ARG A 138 22.67 -25.54 4.92
CA ARG A 138 21.49 -24.93 5.53
C ARG A 138 21.83 -23.57 6.17
N LYS A 139 22.90 -23.49 6.95
CA LYS A 139 23.34 -22.24 7.61
C LYS A 139 23.71 -21.17 6.59
N CYS A 140 24.50 -21.52 5.57
CA CYS A 140 24.88 -20.59 4.51
C CYS A 140 23.66 -20.08 3.72
N SER A 141 22.70 -20.96 3.42
CA SER A 141 21.47 -20.57 2.72
C SER A 141 20.61 -19.59 3.53
N ILE A 142 20.48 -19.82 4.85
CA ILE A 142 19.75 -18.91 5.75
C ILE A 142 20.41 -17.53 5.78
N GLU A 143 21.73 -17.47 5.91
CA GLU A 143 22.47 -16.20 5.93
C GLU A 143 22.33 -15.46 4.59
N GLN A 144 22.41 -16.17 3.47
CA GLN A 144 22.25 -15.58 2.14
C GLN A 144 20.83 -15.03 1.93
N LEU A 145 19.80 -15.77 2.37
CA LEU A 145 18.42 -15.31 2.32
C LEU A 145 18.20 -14.07 3.19
N GLN A 146 18.79 -14.03 4.39
CA GLN A 146 18.71 -12.86 5.27
C GLN A 146 19.34 -11.62 4.62
N LYS A 147 20.53 -11.76 4.03
CA LYS A 147 21.20 -10.66 3.30
C LYS A 147 20.37 -10.18 2.10
N ARG A 148 19.77 -11.11 1.34
CA ARG A 148 18.90 -10.77 0.21
C ARG A 148 17.63 -10.05 0.66
N ASN A 149 16.97 -10.52 1.72
CA ASN A 149 15.78 -9.87 2.26
C ASN A 149 16.07 -8.44 2.73
N GLN A 150 17.16 -8.23 3.46
CA GLN A 150 17.56 -6.88 3.89
C GLN A 150 17.83 -5.95 2.69
N SER A 151 18.49 -6.45 1.64
CA SER A 151 18.73 -5.66 0.42
C SER A 151 17.43 -5.37 -0.34
N LEU A 152 16.50 -6.32 -0.39
CA LEU A 152 15.20 -6.13 -1.03
C LEU A 152 14.34 -5.13 -0.26
N GLU A 153 14.32 -5.21 1.07
CA GLU A 153 13.59 -4.26 1.92
C GLU A 153 14.11 -2.83 1.73
N ALA A 154 15.42 -2.64 1.68
CA ALA A 154 16.03 -1.34 1.39
C ALA A 154 15.63 -0.80 0.01
N LEU A 155 15.69 -1.64 -1.03
CA LEU A 155 15.31 -1.26 -2.39
C LEU A 155 13.80 -0.95 -2.51
N VAL A 156 12.94 -1.72 -1.83
CA VAL A 156 11.50 -1.47 -1.78
C VAL A 156 11.20 -0.15 -1.10
N ALA A 157 11.88 0.17 0.00
CA ALA A 157 11.73 1.45 0.69
C ALA A 157 12.12 2.63 -0.22
N GLU A 158 13.26 2.53 -0.90
CA GLU A 158 13.72 3.53 -1.87
C GLU A 158 12.71 3.74 -3.00
N ARG A 159 12.27 2.65 -3.65
CA ARG A 159 11.31 2.71 -4.75
C ARG A 159 9.94 3.23 -4.33
N THR A 160 9.51 2.91 -3.12
CA THR A 160 8.24 3.41 -2.58
C THR A 160 8.27 4.92 -2.38
N LEU A 161 9.39 5.46 -1.90
CA LEU A 161 9.59 6.91 -1.75
C LEU A 161 9.59 7.62 -3.11
N GLU A 162 10.31 7.07 -4.09
CA GLU A 162 10.34 7.60 -5.45
C GLU A 162 8.95 7.59 -6.10
N LEU A 163 8.22 6.47 -6.00
CA LEU A 163 6.87 6.35 -6.54
C LEU A 163 5.91 7.33 -5.90
N SER A 164 5.99 7.53 -4.58
CA SER A 164 5.17 8.52 -3.88
C SER A 164 5.44 9.94 -4.39
N ARG A 165 6.71 10.30 -4.60
CA ARG A 165 7.10 11.60 -5.15
C ARG A 165 6.57 11.80 -6.58
N VAL A 166 6.75 10.80 -7.45
CA VAL A 166 6.26 10.86 -8.84
C VAL A 166 4.74 10.96 -8.89
N ASN A 167 4.03 10.20 -8.05
CA ASN A 167 2.57 10.28 -7.97
C ASN A 167 2.08 11.64 -7.51
N GLN A 168 2.74 12.25 -6.50
CA GLN A 168 2.39 13.59 -6.04
C GLN A 168 2.60 14.64 -7.15
N GLN A 169 3.72 14.55 -7.88
CA GLN A 169 3.98 15.44 -9.01
C GLN A 169 2.95 15.27 -10.13
N LEU A 170 2.56 14.03 -10.45
CA LEU A 170 1.55 13.76 -11.47
C LEU A 170 0.19 14.32 -11.07
N GLN A 171 -0.20 14.22 -9.79
CA GLN A 171 -1.43 14.82 -9.28
C GLN A 171 -1.43 16.34 -9.45
N LEU A 172 -0.33 17.02 -9.12
CA LEU A 172 -0.22 18.47 -9.32
C LEU A 172 -0.36 18.84 -10.80
N GLN A 173 0.27 18.09 -11.71
CA GLN A 173 0.15 18.32 -13.14
C GLN A 173 -1.27 18.07 -13.66
N LEU A 174 -1.97 17.07 -13.13
CA LEU A 174 -3.37 16.83 -13.47
C LEU A 174 -4.27 17.98 -13.01
N ASP A 175 -4.06 18.48 -11.80
CA ASP A 175 -4.83 19.61 -11.26
C ASP A 175 -4.59 20.90 -12.06
N GLU A 176 -3.33 21.17 -12.44
CA GLU A 176 -2.98 22.30 -13.28
C GLU A 176 -3.61 22.20 -14.66
N ASN A 177 -3.47 21.05 -15.33
CA ASN A 177 -4.11 20.80 -16.62
C ASN A 177 -5.63 20.94 -16.54
N ARG A 178 -6.24 20.44 -15.47
CA ARG A 178 -7.68 20.58 -15.26
C ARG A 178 -8.07 22.04 -15.08
N SER A 179 -7.31 22.81 -14.29
CA SER A 179 -7.58 24.23 -14.12
C SER A 179 -7.43 25.01 -15.42
N LEU A 180 -6.47 24.67 -16.28
CA LEU A 180 -6.30 25.29 -17.59
C LEU A 180 -7.40 24.90 -18.58
N ALA A 181 -7.87 23.65 -18.52
CA ALA A 181 -8.88 23.14 -19.44
C ALA A 181 -10.32 23.48 -19.05
N GLU A 182 -10.63 23.62 -17.76
CA GLU A 182 -12.02 23.74 -17.25
C GLU A 182 -12.36 25.11 -16.64
N ARG A 183 -11.42 26.04 -16.47
CA ARG A 183 -11.68 27.38 -15.90
C ARG A 183 -11.42 28.52 -16.88
N ASP A 184 -12.16 29.62 -16.70
CA ASP A 184 -11.92 30.87 -17.41
C ASP A 184 -10.63 31.54 -16.90
N ALA A 185 -9.82 32.06 -17.82
CA ALA A 185 -8.51 32.62 -17.48
C ALA A 185 -8.60 33.90 -16.64
N LEU A 186 -9.66 34.71 -16.84
CA LEU A 186 -9.86 35.96 -16.14
C LEU A 186 -10.63 35.74 -14.83
N THR A 187 -11.81 35.12 -14.91
CA THR A 187 -12.75 35.06 -13.77
C THR A 187 -12.59 33.82 -12.91
N ARG A 188 -11.79 32.82 -13.33
CA ARG A 188 -11.49 31.57 -12.60
C ARG A 188 -12.67 30.64 -12.30
N ILE A 189 -13.91 31.04 -12.60
CA ILE A 189 -15.08 30.16 -12.64
C ILE A 189 -15.00 29.19 -13.83
N ALA A 190 -15.96 28.29 -13.95
CA ALA A 190 -15.97 27.32 -15.04
C ALA A 190 -15.96 28.02 -16.41
N ASN A 191 -15.23 27.47 -17.37
CA ASN A 191 -15.29 27.94 -18.75
C ASN A 191 -16.44 27.26 -19.52
N ARG A 192 -16.65 27.71 -20.76
CA ARG A 192 -17.59 27.11 -21.70
C ARG A 192 -17.48 25.59 -21.83
N TYR A 193 -16.26 25.06 -21.97
CA TYR A 193 -16.05 23.61 -22.10
C TYR A 193 -16.57 22.84 -20.88
N ARG A 194 -16.26 23.33 -19.67
CA ARG A 194 -16.76 22.73 -18.42
C ARG A 194 -18.27 22.83 -18.31
N LEU A 195 -18.86 23.95 -18.71
CA LEU A 195 -20.31 24.14 -18.73
C LEU A 195 -21.00 23.12 -19.63
N GLU A 196 -20.58 23.01 -20.89
CA GLU A 196 -21.19 22.09 -21.86
C GLU A 196 -21.14 20.64 -21.36
N LYS A 197 -20.00 20.24 -20.78
CA LYS A 197 -19.81 18.91 -20.19
C LYS A 197 -20.76 18.65 -19.02
N VAL A 198 -20.82 19.56 -18.04
CA VAL A 198 -21.68 19.39 -16.86
C VAL A 198 -23.16 19.47 -17.21
N LEU A 199 -23.53 20.33 -18.16
CA LEU A 199 -24.91 20.45 -18.60
C LEU A 199 -25.40 19.14 -19.24
N LEU A 200 -24.54 18.48 -20.04
CA LEU A 200 -24.84 17.15 -20.59
C LEU A 200 -25.02 16.11 -19.47
N GLU A 201 -24.07 16.02 -18.54
CA GLU A 201 -24.12 15.09 -17.41
C GLU A 201 -25.39 15.28 -16.55
N GLU A 202 -25.76 16.54 -16.26
CA GLU A 202 -26.93 16.85 -15.44
C GLU A 202 -28.24 16.70 -16.22
N CYS A 203 -28.27 16.90 -17.53
CA CYS A 203 -29.44 16.55 -18.35
C CYS A 203 -29.73 15.05 -18.31
N ASP A 204 -28.70 14.21 -18.49
CA ASP A 204 -28.81 12.75 -18.43
C ASP A 204 -29.28 12.29 -17.04
N ARG A 205 -28.73 12.91 -16.00
CA ARG A 205 -29.11 12.64 -14.61
C ARG A 205 -30.55 13.05 -14.31
N ALA A 206 -30.96 14.25 -14.73
CA ALA A 206 -32.31 14.76 -14.57
C ALA A 206 -33.33 13.86 -15.26
N GLU A 207 -33.02 13.37 -16.47
CA GLU A 207 -33.86 12.43 -17.19
C GLU A 207 -33.97 11.06 -16.48
N ARG A 208 -32.83 10.50 -16.07
CA ARG A 208 -32.79 9.19 -15.39
C ARG A 208 -33.59 9.18 -14.09
N PHE A 209 -33.48 10.24 -13.30
CA PHE A 209 -34.09 10.32 -11.97
C PHE A 209 -35.37 11.14 -11.92
N ARG A 210 -35.83 11.68 -13.05
CA ARG A 210 -36.99 12.59 -13.14
C ARG A 210 -36.91 13.76 -12.16
N LEU A 211 -35.71 14.34 -12.06
CA LEU A 211 -35.46 15.51 -11.22
C LEU A 211 -35.51 16.78 -12.07
N PRO A 212 -35.98 17.92 -11.52
CA PRO A 212 -35.98 19.17 -12.24
C PRO A 212 -34.55 19.67 -12.46
N LEU A 213 -34.32 20.36 -13.56
CA LEU A 213 -33.03 20.98 -13.90
C LEU A 213 -33.33 22.33 -14.53
N ALA A 214 -32.76 23.39 -13.97
CA ALA A 214 -32.89 24.73 -14.51
C ALA A 214 -31.54 25.26 -15.02
N LEU A 215 -31.62 26.18 -15.97
CA LEU A 215 -30.51 26.90 -16.54
C LEU A 215 -30.82 28.40 -16.52
N VAL A 216 -29.86 29.19 -16.06
CA VAL A 216 -29.94 30.65 -16.06
C VAL A 216 -28.83 31.16 -16.97
N ALA A 217 -29.20 31.86 -18.05
CA ALA A 217 -28.28 32.63 -18.89
C ALA A 217 -28.31 34.09 -18.44
N MET A 218 -27.14 34.74 -18.42
CA MET A 218 -26.97 36.09 -17.89
C MET A 218 -25.99 36.87 -18.76
N ASP A 219 -26.21 38.17 -18.88
CA ASP A 219 -25.32 39.07 -19.62
C ASP A 219 -25.20 40.41 -18.89
N VAL A 220 -23.98 40.96 -18.89
CA VAL A 220 -23.71 42.27 -18.29
C VAL A 220 -24.17 43.38 -19.21
N ASP A 221 -25.20 44.09 -18.77
CA ASP A 221 -25.76 45.20 -19.52
C ASP A 221 -24.73 46.33 -19.68
N ASP A 222 -24.65 46.88 -20.89
CA ASP A 222 -23.80 48.04 -21.21
C ASP A 222 -22.31 47.85 -20.91
N PHE A 223 -21.83 46.59 -20.97
CA PHE A 223 -20.41 46.28 -20.76
C PHE A 223 -19.47 46.92 -21.79
N LYS A 224 -19.88 46.99 -23.06
CA LYS A 224 -19.09 47.64 -24.12
C LYS A 224 -18.81 49.13 -23.82
N PRO A 225 -19.81 49.97 -23.48
CA PRO A 225 -19.57 51.33 -22.98
C PRO A 225 -18.58 51.42 -21.81
N ILE A 226 -18.59 50.47 -20.87
CA ILE A 226 -17.62 50.45 -19.76
C ILE A 226 -16.20 50.29 -20.29
N ASN A 227 -15.97 49.35 -21.21
CA ASN A 227 -14.68 49.16 -21.87
C ASN A 227 -14.26 50.38 -22.68
N ASP A 228 -15.17 50.96 -23.45
CA ASP A 228 -14.89 52.07 -24.34
C ASP A 228 -14.55 53.35 -23.55
N LEU A 229 -15.17 53.56 -22.38
CA LEU A 229 -14.98 54.76 -21.56
C LEU A 229 -13.84 54.66 -20.53
N TYR A 230 -13.66 53.49 -19.91
CA TYR A 230 -12.71 53.29 -18.81
C TYR A 230 -11.58 52.30 -19.14
N GLY A 231 -11.59 51.71 -20.33
CA GLY A 231 -10.57 50.77 -20.80
C GLY A 231 -10.82 49.32 -20.35
N HIS A 232 -10.19 48.39 -21.07
CA HIS A 232 -10.35 46.94 -20.86
C HIS A 232 -9.98 46.47 -19.45
N GLY A 233 -8.99 47.08 -18.79
CA GLY A 233 -8.62 46.69 -17.42
C GLY A 233 -9.73 46.94 -16.40
N VAL A 234 -10.53 48.01 -16.58
CA VAL A 234 -11.69 48.30 -15.74
C VAL A 234 -12.86 47.38 -16.08
N GLY A 235 -13.05 47.04 -17.36
CA GLY A 235 -14.00 46.00 -17.77
C GLY A 235 -13.68 44.65 -17.15
N ASP A 236 -12.42 44.23 -17.16
CA ASP A 236 -11.97 42.98 -16.55
C ASP A 236 -12.24 42.95 -15.04
N GLN A 237 -11.96 44.04 -14.33
CA GLN A 237 -12.31 44.18 -12.91
C GLN A 237 -13.82 44.15 -12.66
N THR A 238 -14.61 44.70 -13.58
CA THR A 238 -16.07 44.67 -13.51
C THR A 238 -16.57 43.23 -13.60
N LEU A 239 -16.05 42.43 -14.54
CA LEU A 239 -16.40 41.02 -14.68
C LEU A 239 -16.01 40.19 -13.45
N ILE A 240 -14.82 40.43 -12.89
CA ILE A 240 -14.37 39.76 -11.65
C ILE A 240 -15.33 40.08 -10.50
N ARG A 241 -15.71 41.35 -10.34
CA ARG A 241 -16.65 41.78 -9.28
C ARG A 241 -18.05 41.21 -9.45
N VAL A 242 -18.54 41.13 -10.69
CA VAL A 242 -19.81 40.46 -11.00
C VAL A 242 -19.74 39.00 -10.54
N VAL A 243 -18.64 38.31 -10.83
CA VAL A 243 -18.44 36.91 -10.43
C VAL A 243 -18.41 36.74 -8.91
N GLU A 244 -17.74 37.62 -8.16
CA GLU A 244 -17.76 37.59 -6.68
C GLU A 244 -19.19 37.67 -6.12
N HIS A 245 -20.02 38.54 -6.71
CA HIS A 245 -21.42 38.67 -6.30
C HIS A 245 -22.27 37.45 -6.67
N LEU A 246 -22.03 36.86 -7.85
CA LEU A 246 -22.66 35.63 -8.33
C LEU A 246 -22.30 34.41 -7.46
N GLU A 247 -21.02 34.20 -7.17
CA GLU A 247 -20.53 33.09 -6.34
C GLU A 247 -21.16 33.09 -4.94
N ALA A 248 -21.38 34.29 -4.38
CA ALA A 248 -22.04 34.43 -3.08
C ALA A 248 -23.57 34.24 -3.13
N CYS A 249 -24.17 34.00 -4.30
CA CYS A 249 -25.60 33.70 -4.45
C CYS A 249 -25.89 32.23 -4.81
N VAL A 250 -24.96 31.55 -5.47
CA VAL A 250 -25.08 30.15 -5.92
C VAL A 250 -24.67 29.16 -4.82
N ARG A 251 -25.27 27.97 -4.80
CA ARG A 251 -24.90 26.91 -3.84
C ARG A 251 -23.81 26.02 -4.44
N LYS A 252 -23.14 25.23 -3.59
CA LYS A 252 -22.04 24.32 -3.97
C LYS A 252 -22.40 23.29 -5.06
N SER A 253 -23.67 22.94 -5.20
CA SER A 253 -24.16 22.01 -6.23
C SER A 253 -24.42 22.68 -7.58
N ASP A 254 -24.47 24.01 -7.63
CA ASP A 254 -24.67 24.75 -8.88
C ASP A 254 -23.34 24.93 -9.60
N LEU A 255 -23.38 25.07 -10.92
CA LEU A 255 -22.21 25.40 -11.71
C LEU A 255 -22.37 26.80 -12.30
N LEU A 256 -21.61 27.75 -11.79
CA LEU A 256 -21.40 29.05 -12.41
C LEU A 256 -20.28 28.97 -13.45
N ALA A 257 -20.56 29.41 -14.67
CA ALA A 257 -19.61 29.44 -15.77
C ALA A 257 -19.64 30.76 -16.55
N ARG A 258 -18.50 31.13 -17.14
CA ARG A 258 -18.43 32.19 -18.15
C ARG A 258 -18.53 31.55 -19.53
N TRP A 259 -19.56 31.94 -20.28
CA TRP A 259 -19.78 31.43 -21.64
C TRP A 259 -18.83 32.08 -22.65
N GLY A 260 -18.64 33.40 -22.52
CA GLY A 260 -17.70 34.19 -23.32
C GLY A 260 -17.99 35.68 -23.17
N GLY A 261 -16.97 36.54 -23.31
CA GLY A 261 -17.17 37.99 -23.19
C GLY A 261 -17.78 38.39 -21.84
N ASP A 262 -18.95 39.01 -21.88
CA ASP A 262 -19.81 39.45 -20.78
C ASP A 262 -20.94 38.48 -20.42
N GLU A 263 -20.98 37.29 -21.04
CA GLU A 263 -22.02 36.29 -20.84
C GLU A 263 -21.62 35.23 -19.81
N PHE A 264 -22.56 34.95 -18.90
CA PHE A 264 -22.44 33.97 -17.82
C PHE A 264 -23.64 33.02 -17.84
N MET A 265 -23.41 31.79 -17.37
CA MET A 265 -24.47 30.80 -17.23
C MET A 265 -24.38 30.08 -15.89
N VAL A 266 -25.52 29.72 -15.32
CA VAL A 266 -25.61 28.91 -14.11
C VAL A 266 -26.47 27.67 -14.37
N VAL A 267 -25.88 26.49 -14.17
CA VAL A 267 -26.62 25.21 -14.15
C VAL A 267 -27.10 24.96 -12.73
N LEU A 268 -28.39 24.68 -12.58
CA LEU A 268 -29.07 24.48 -11.30
C LEU A 268 -29.65 23.06 -11.21
N PRO A 269 -28.85 22.06 -10.80
CA PRO A 269 -29.34 20.70 -10.62
C PRO A 269 -30.43 20.62 -9.57
N LYS A 270 -31.48 19.82 -9.82
CA LYS A 270 -32.58 19.60 -8.87
C LYS A 270 -33.32 20.89 -8.48
N SER A 271 -33.45 21.82 -9.43
CA SER A 271 -34.18 23.06 -9.22
C SER A 271 -35.24 23.28 -10.29
N SER A 272 -36.41 23.71 -9.82
CA SER A 272 -37.54 24.10 -10.65
C SER A 272 -37.34 25.49 -11.24
N LEU A 273 -38.24 25.87 -12.16
CA LEU A 273 -38.31 27.20 -12.73
C LEU A 273 -38.44 28.31 -11.68
N ASP A 274 -39.29 28.10 -10.67
CA ASP A 274 -39.55 29.10 -9.63
C ASP A 274 -38.31 29.32 -8.74
N GLU A 275 -37.63 28.26 -8.33
CA GLU A 275 -36.38 28.37 -7.57
C GLU A 275 -35.29 29.09 -8.38
N ALA A 276 -35.22 28.81 -9.69
CA ALA A 276 -34.27 29.44 -10.59
C ALA A 276 -34.57 30.93 -10.78
N LYS A 277 -35.84 31.33 -10.84
CA LYS A 277 -36.26 32.74 -10.87
C LYS A 277 -35.91 33.47 -9.59
N GLU A 278 -36.18 32.88 -8.44
CA GLU A 278 -35.84 33.47 -7.15
C GLU A 278 -34.34 33.72 -7.03
N LEU A 279 -33.52 32.78 -7.50
CA LEU A 279 -32.07 32.97 -7.60
C LEU A 279 -31.71 34.10 -8.58
N ALA A 280 -32.31 34.11 -9.78
CA ALA A 280 -32.05 35.12 -10.80
C ALA A 280 -32.38 36.54 -10.31
N GLU A 281 -33.52 36.73 -9.67
CA GLU A 281 -33.90 38.02 -9.08
C GLU A 281 -32.98 38.42 -7.93
N ARG A 282 -32.59 37.47 -7.08
CA ARG A 282 -31.62 37.73 -6.00
C ARG A 282 -30.26 38.16 -6.55
N ILE A 283 -29.79 37.52 -7.62
CA ILE A 283 -28.57 37.90 -8.33
C ILE A 283 -28.72 39.32 -8.90
N ARG A 284 -29.80 39.59 -9.62
CA ARG A 284 -30.06 40.89 -10.26
C ARG A 284 -30.06 42.03 -9.25
N HIS A 285 -30.81 41.87 -8.15
CA HIS A 285 -30.86 42.86 -7.07
C HIS A 285 -29.49 43.13 -6.46
N LYS A 286 -28.71 42.08 -6.18
CA LYS A 286 -27.39 42.21 -5.57
C LYS A 286 -26.38 42.92 -6.47
N ILE A 287 -26.44 42.68 -7.78
CA ILE A 287 -25.59 43.39 -8.75
C ILE A 287 -26.03 44.84 -8.89
N LYS A 288 -27.33 45.11 -8.93
CA LYS A 288 -27.87 46.47 -8.98
C LYS A 288 -27.48 47.32 -7.77
N GLU A 289 -27.34 46.70 -6.60
CA GLU A 289 -26.86 47.35 -5.37
C GLU A 289 -25.32 47.46 -5.29
N ALA A 290 -24.58 46.82 -6.20
CA ALA A 290 -23.13 46.90 -6.24
C ALA A 290 -22.68 48.33 -6.61
N ALA A 291 -21.48 48.70 -6.15
CA ALA A 291 -20.98 50.04 -6.41
C ALA A 291 -20.77 50.28 -7.93
N PRO A 292 -21.14 51.46 -8.44
CA PRO A 292 -21.00 51.79 -9.86
C PRO A 292 -19.55 51.83 -10.30
N VAL A 293 -19.35 51.66 -11.61
CA VAL A 293 -18.06 51.81 -12.28
C VAL A 293 -17.98 53.23 -12.82
N GLY A 294 -17.36 54.12 -12.05
CA GLY A 294 -17.38 55.56 -12.34
C GLY A 294 -18.81 56.11 -12.26
N ALA A 295 -19.33 56.58 -13.39
CA ALA A 295 -20.70 57.09 -13.52
C ALA A 295 -21.73 56.05 -14.03
N LEU A 296 -21.30 54.81 -14.33
CA LEU A 296 -22.17 53.78 -14.90
C LEU A 296 -22.58 52.76 -13.83
N ASN A 297 -23.89 52.50 -13.71
CA ASN A 297 -24.41 51.40 -12.91
C ASN A 297 -24.31 50.10 -13.71
N VAL A 298 -23.85 49.03 -13.07
CA VAL A 298 -23.78 47.70 -13.68
C VAL A 298 -25.09 46.97 -13.38
N THR A 299 -25.76 46.49 -14.42
CA THR A 299 -26.97 45.66 -14.29
C THR A 299 -26.80 44.35 -15.08
N LEU A 300 -27.68 43.39 -14.79
CA LEU A 300 -27.72 42.11 -15.51
C LEU A 300 -29.08 41.92 -16.17
N SER A 301 -29.05 41.46 -17.40
CA SER A 301 -30.20 40.81 -18.04
C SER A 301 -30.10 39.30 -17.83
N LEU A 302 -31.19 38.64 -17.46
CA LEU A 302 -31.22 37.20 -17.16
C LEU A 302 -32.35 36.49 -17.92
N GLY A 303 -32.02 35.32 -18.46
CA GLY A 303 -32.94 34.35 -19.06
C GLY A 303 -32.99 33.07 -18.23
N VAL A 304 -34.16 32.65 -17.79
CA VAL A 304 -34.34 31.50 -16.88
C VAL A 304 -35.22 30.45 -17.54
N VAL A 305 -34.75 29.21 -17.57
CA VAL A 305 -35.50 28.10 -18.16
C VAL A 305 -35.39 26.84 -17.33
N GLU A 306 -36.50 26.10 -17.23
CA GLU A 306 -36.50 24.72 -16.75
C GLU A 306 -36.48 23.75 -17.93
N ARG A 307 -35.71 22.68 -17.76
CA ARG A 307 -35.57 21.58 -18.71
C ARG A 307 -36.88 20.82 -18.85
N ARG A 308 -37.30 20.61 -20.09
CA ARG A 308 -38.44 19.77 -20.44
C ARG A 308 -38.02 18.30 -20.58
N MET A 309 -38.96 17.38 -20.37
CA MET A 309 -38.74 15.95 -20.59
C MET A 309 -38.31 15.68 -22.04
N GLY A 310 -37.22 14.93 -22.24
CA GLY A 310 -36.65 14.61 -23.55
C GLY A 310 -35.96 15.79 -24.25
N GLU A 311 -35.77 16.92 -23.57
CA GLU A 311 -35.07 18.08 -24.13
C GLU A 311 -33.55 17.87 -24.12
N SER A 312 -32.91 18.13 -25.26
CA SER A 312 -31.46 18.05 -25.39
C SER A 312 -30.78 19.27 -24.76
N PRO A 313 -29.51 19.15 -24.32
CA PRO A 313 -28.75 20.27 -23.76
C PRO A 313 -28.72 21.49 -24.69
N ALA A 314 -28.52 21.28 -26.00
CA ALA A 314 -28.48 22.36 -26.99
C ALA A 314 -29.82 23.11 -27.11
N ALA A 315 -30.95 22.39 -27.04
CA ALA A 315 -32.28 23.01 -27.07
C ALA A 315 -32.57 23.81 -25.79
N LEU A 316 -32.15 23.29 -24.63
CA LEU A 316 -32.24 23.99 -23.35
C LEU A 316 -31.45 25.31 -23.37
N MET A 317 -30.20 25.28 -23.86
CA MET A 317 -29.37 26.48 -24.01
C MET A 317 -30.00 27.49 -24.95
N ALA A 318 -30.49 27.06 -26.12
CA ALA A 318 -31.14 27.95 -27.07
C ALA A 318 -32.37 28.65 -26.49
N ARG A 319 -33.14 27.97 -25.61
CA ARG A 319 -34.25 28.61 -24.89
C ARG A 319 -33.77 29.61 -23.84
N ALA A 320 -32.69 29.31 -23.12
CA ALA A 320 -32.11 30.24 -22.15
C ALA A 320 -31.63 31.52 -22.84
N ASP A 321 -30.97 31.40 -24.00
CA ASP A 321 -30.53 32.54 -24.79
C ASP A 321 -31.72 33.37 -25.33
N GLN A 322 -32.80 32.71 -25.76
CA GLN A 322 -34.02 33.41 -26.18
C GLN A 322 -34.68 34.15 -25.01
N ALA A 323 -34.70 33.55 -23.82
CA ALA A 323 -35.21 34.19 -22.60
C ALA A 323 -34.37 35.42 -22.23
N LEU A 324 -33.03 35.29 -22.30
CA LEU A 324 -32.11 36.39 -22.07
C LEU A 324 -32.30 37.53 -23.08
N TYR A 325 -32.49 37.19 -24.36
CA TYR A 325 -32.79 38.18 -25.40
C TYR A 325 -34.11 38.92 -25.12
N ARG A 326 -35.16 38.21 -24.64
CA ARG A 326 -36.42 38.86 -24.21
C ARG A 326 -36.19 39.87 -23.09
N SER A 327 -35.37 39.52 -22.10
CA SER A 327 -35.02 40.44 -21.00
C SER A 327 -34.32 41.70 -21.53
N LYS A 328 -33.31 41.54 -22.40
CA LYS A 328 -32.62 42.67 -23.04
C LYS A 328 -33.57 43.55 -23.84
N ALA A 329 -34.49 42.95 -24.61
CA ALA A 329 -35.46 43.68 -25.43
C ALA A 329 -36.52 44.42 -24.60
N ALA A 330 -36.82 43.95 -23.38
CA ALA A 330 -37.78 44.56 -22.47
C ALA A 330 -37.24 45.78 -21.71
N GLY A 331 -35.98 46.17 -21.94
CA GLY A 331 -35.37 47.35 -21.31
C GLY A 331 -34.17 47.06 -20.41
N LYS A 332 -33.64 45.83 -20.42
CA LYS A 332 -32.52 45.37 -19.57
C LYS A 332 -32.85 45.36 -18.07
N ASP A 333 -31.89 45.02 -17.21
CA ASP A 333 -32.09 44.89 -15.75
C ASP A 333 -33.35 44.09 -15.38
N GLY A 334 -33.52 42.93 -16.02
CA GLY A 334 -34.73 42.12 -15.88
C GLY A 334 -34.48 40.62 -15.94
N VAL A 335 -35.45 39.86 -15.45
CA VAL A 335 -35.51 38.40 -15.58
C VAL A 335 -36.61 38.05 -16.58
N SER A 336 -36.34 37.13 -17.50
CA SER A 336 -37.30 36.63 -18.47
C SER A 336 -37.21 35.12 -18.62
N GLU A 337 -38.29 34.51 -19.10
CA GLU A 337 -38.41 33.06 -19.32
C GLU A 337 -38.58 32.72 -20.78
#